data_AF-A0AAJ0ZRY0-F1
#
_entry.id   AF-A0AAJ0ZRY0-F1
#
_cell.length_a   1.000
_cell.length_b   1.000
_cell.length_c   1.000
_cell.angle_alpha   90.00
_cell.angle_beta   90.00
_cell.angle_gamma   90.00
#
_symmetry.space_group_name_H-M   'P 1'
#
loop_
_entity.id
_entity.type
_entity.pdbx_description
1 polymer ?
#
loop_
_entity_poly.entity_id
_entity_poly.type
_entity_poly.pdbx_seq_one_letter_code
_entity_poly.pdbx_strand_id
1 'polypeptide(L)' 'MPTPKVDRNKCIGCGACVSLCPDVFELGPDGKSRVKNQKGKCDLQSVVDTCPVGAISLK' A
#
# COMPACT_ATOMS: atom_id res chain seq x y z
N MET A 1 -13.85 -9.84 0.86
CA MET A 1 -12.38 -9.97 0.71
C MET A 1 -11.79 -8.60 0.92
N PRO A 2 -10.88 -8.41 1.88
CA PRO A 2 -10.33 -7.09 2.17
C PRO A 2 -9.61 -6.53 0.95
N THR A 3 -10.03 -5.36 0.47
CA THR A 3 -9.45 -4.64 -0.67
C THR A 3 -8.55 -3.52 -0.13
N PRO A 4 -7.25 -3.49 -0.49
CA PRO A 4 -6.37 -2.43 -0.04
C PRO A 4 -6.71 -1.10 -0.71
N LYS A 5 -6.66 -0.03 0.05
CA LYS A 5 -6.83 1.36 -0.40
C LYS A 5 -5.72 2.22 0.16
N VAL A 6 -5.16 3.09 -0.68
CA VAL A 6 -4.11 4.05 -0.29
C VAL A 6 -4.69 5.47 -0.28
N ASP A 7 -4.54 6.16 0.85
CA ASP A 7 -4.75 7.58 0.99
C ASP A 7 -3.50 8.35 0.53
N ARG A 8 -3.61 8.98 -0.63
CA ARG A 8 -2.50 9.70 -1.27
C ARG A 8 -2.14 11.01 -0.58
N ASN A 9 -3.05 11.57 0.23
CA ASN A 9 -2.77 12.78 1.00
C ASN A 9 -1.86 12.46 2.18
N LYS A 10 -2.06 11.31 2.82
CA LYS A 10 -1.20 10.84 3.92
C LYS A 10 0.07 10.15 3.44
N CYS A 11 0.02 9.49 2.29
CA CYS A 11 1.16 8.76 1.76
C CYS A 11 2.36 9.70 1.58
N ILE A 12 3.52 9.35 2.15
CA ILE A 12 4.76 10.12 2.01
C ILE A 12 5.76 9.50 1.04
N GLY A 13 5.42 8.38 0.41
CA GLY A 13 6.32 7.72 -0.55
C GLY A 13 7.43 6.88 0.08
N CYS A 14 7.29 6.43 1.32
CA CYS A 14 8.34 5.68 2.02
C CYS A 14 8.70 4.31 1.40
N GLY A 15 7.87 3.77 0.50
CA GLY A 15 8.14 2.52 -0.21
C GLY A 15 7.92 1.22 0.57
N ALA A 16 7.64 1.26 1.87
CA ALA A 16 7.47 0.07 2.70
C ALA A 16 6.43 -0.94 2.18
N CYS A 17 5.30 -0.44 1.67
CA CYS A 17 4.24 -1.28 1.08
C CYS A 17 4.68 -2.01 -0.20
N VAL A 18 5.53 -1.38 -1.01
CA VAL A 18 6.07 -2.00 -2.23
C VAL A 18 7.14 -3.02 -1.87
N SER A 19 7.92 -2.78 -0.81
CA SER A 19 8.89 -3.77 -0.29
C SER A 19 8.21 -5.01 0.30
N LEU A 20 7.08 -4.84 1.00
CA LEU A 20 6.33 -5.95 1.60
C LEU A 20 5.47 -6.71 0.57
N CYS A 21 4.81 -5.97 -0.31
CA CYS A 21 3.85 -6.51 -1.27
C CYS A 21 4.03 -5.87 -2.65
N PRO A 22 5.14 -6.17 -3.35
CA PRO A 22 5.45 -5.60 -4.66
C PRO A 22 4.42 -5.99 -5.72
N ASP A 23 3.70 -7.09 -5.54
CA ASP A 23 2.65 -7.54 -6.45
C ASP A 23 1.36 -6.74 -6.32
N VAL A 24 1.10 -6.14 -5.16
CA VAL A 24 -0.13 -5.38 -4.87
C VAL A 24 0.10 -3.88 -5.01
N PHE A 25 1.22 -3.37 -4.53
CA PHE A 25 1.53 -1.95 -4.47
C PHE A 25 2.65 -1.57 -5.42
N GLU A 26 2.58 -0.35 -5.94
CA GLU A 26 3.64 0.29 -6.71
C GLU A 26 3.79 1.75 -6.28
N LEU A 27 4.98 2.32 -6.48
CA LEU A 27 5.20 3.75 -6.35
C LEU A 27 5.01 4.41 -7.71
N GLY A 28 4.10 5.37 -7.79
CA GLY A 28 3.90 6.19 -8.97
C GLY A 28 5.02 7.21 -9.19
N PRO A 29 5.05 7.88 -10.34
CA PRO A 29 6.05 8.91 -10.67
C PRO A 29 5.98 10.14 -9.75
N ASP A 30 4.86 10.33 -9.07
CA ASP A 30 4.66 11.37 -8.05
C ASP A 30 5.23 10.99 -6.67
N GLY A 31 5.93 9.86 -6.57
CA GLY A 31 6.47 9.33 -5.32
C GLY A 31 5.41 8.84 -4.36
N LYS A 32 4.15 8.62 -4.79
CA LYS A 32 3.07 8.11 -3.92
C LYS A 32 2.73 6.66 -4.27
N SER A 33 2.37 5.90 -3.24
CA SER A 33 1.95 4.50 -3.40
C SER A 33 0.57 4.41 -4.07
N ARG A 34 0.40 3.38 -4.91
CA ARG A 34 -0.84 3.04 -5.61
C ARG A 34 -1.04 1.53 -5.58
N VAL A 35 -2.29 1.09 -5.66
CA VAL A 35 -2.63 -0.34 -5.74
C VAL A 35 -2.66 -0.75 -7.20
N LYS A 36 -1.72 -1.61 -7.61
CA LYS A 36 -1.64 -2.15 -8.97
C LYS A 36 -2.45 -3.44 -9.14
N ASN A 37 -2.58 -4.22 -8.07
CA ASN A 37 -3.33 -5.49 -8.08
C ASN A 37 -4.09 -5.72 -6.77
N GLN A 38 -5.41 -5.62 -6.83
CA GLN A 38 -6.29 -5.80 -5.67
C GLN A 38 -6.42 -7.26 -5.19
N LYS A 39 -5.94 -8.23 -6.00
CA LYS A 39 -6.05 -9.67 -5.72
C LYS A 39 -4.69 -10.33 -5.45
N GLY A 40 -3.64 -9.55 -5.22
CA GLY A 40 -2.32 -10.12 -4.95
C GLY A 40 -2.33 -10.98 -3.67
N LYS A 41 -1.59 -12.08 -3.69
CA LYS A 41 -1.35 -12.90 -2.50
C LYS A 41 -0.28 -12.22 -1.65
N CYS A 42 -0.70 -11.45 -0.67
CA CYS A 42 0.20 -10.97 0.36
C CYS A 42 -0.54 -10.69 1.66
N ASP A 43 0.21 -10.54 2.75
CA ASP A 43 -0.36 -10.14 4.04
C ASP A 43 -0.63 -8.64 4.07
N LEU A 44 -1.80 -8.25 3.55
CA LEU A 44 -2.25 -6.87 3.51
C LEU A 44 -2.37 -6.25 4.90
N GLN A 45 -2.60 -7.06 5.95
CA GLN A 45 -2.71 -6.57 7.31
C GLN A 45 -1.35 -6.05 7.80
N SER A 46 -0.28 -6.84 7.62
CA SER A 46 1.09 -6.40 7.94
C SER A 46 1.51 -5.12 7.20
N VAL A 47 1.04 -4.94 5.96
CA VAL A 47 1.31 -3.70 5.20
C VAL A 47 0.63 -2.48 5.82
N VAL A 48 -0.60 -2.63 6.30
CA VAL A 48 -1.31 -1.56 7.01
C VAL A 48 -0.57 -1.17 8.28
N ASP A 49 -0.17 -2.16 9.07
CA ASP A 49 0.49 -1.96 10.36
C ASP A 49 1.91 -1.38 10.21
N THR A 50 2.60 -1.70 9.12
CA THR A 50 3.93 -1.15 8.81
C THR A 50 3.87 0.28 8.29
N CYS A 51 2.71 0.78 7.85
CA CYS A 51 2.62 2.11 7.25
C CYS A 51 2.84 3.21 8.32
N PRO A 52 3.97 3.94 8.31
CA PRO A 52 4.31 4.87 9.40
C PRO A 52 3.36 6.06 9.52
N VAL A 53 2.60 6.33 8.46
CA VAL A 53 1.66 7.45 8.34
C VAL A 53 0.21 6.98 8.28
N GLY A 54 -0.05 5.68 8.46
CA GLY A 54 -1.40 5.11 8.40
C GLY A 54 -2.14 5.44 7.10
N ALA A 55 -1.43 5.46 5.98
CA ALA A 55 -1.99 5.81 4.67
C ALA A 55 -2.69 4.64 3.98
N ILE A 56 -2.64 3.43 4.53
CA ILE A 56 -3.17 2.20 3.91
C ILE A 56 -4.32 1.69 4.77
N SER A 57 -5.41 1.24 4.15
CA SER A 57 -6.56 0.67 4.85
C SER A 57 -7.18 -0.47 4.03
N LEU A 58 -7.83 -1.41 4.70
CA LEU A 58 -8.55 -2.54 4.09
C LEU A 58 -10.05 -2.28 4.12
N LYS A 59 -10.74 -2.50 2.98
CA LYS A 59 -12.20 -2.44 2.86
C LYS A 59 -12.83 -3.80 2.60
#